data_AF-A0A969X065-F1
#
_entry.id   AF-A0A969X065-F1
#
_cell.length_a   1.000
_cell.length_b   1.000
_cell.length_c   1.000
_cell.angle_alpha   90.00
_cell.angle_beta   90.00
_cell.angle_gamma   90.00
#
_symmetry.space_group_name_H-M   'P 1'
#
loop_
_entity.id
_entity.type
_entity.pdbx_description
1 polymer ?
#
loop_
_entity_poly.entity_id
_entity_poly.type
_entity_poly.pdbx_seq_one_letter_code
_entity_poly.pdbx_strand_id
1 'polypeptide(L)'
;MSLTGNIKPGLVGTAQVEVSEQNTAITYGSGGINVYATPAMIGLMEKAALSSVEPLLPEGYSTVGIKVNVEHVAATPIGGKVRAHTELLEIDGLR
;
A
#
# COMPACT_ATOMS: atom_id res chain seq x y z
N MET A 1 23.27 11.36 -11.72
CA MET A 1 21.85 11.29 -12.10
C MET A 1 21.04 11.50 -10.83
N SER A 2 20.05 12.41 -10.82
CA SER A 2 19.18 12.55 -9.65
C SER A 2 18.39 11.25 -9.46
N LEU A 3 18.35 10.73 -8.23
CA LEU A 3 17.57 9.55 -7.84
C LEU A 3 16.08 9.67 -8.22
N THR A 4 15.58 10.89 -8.32
CA THR A 4 14.18 11.21 -8.60
C THR A 4 13.95 11.76 -10.01
N GLY A 5 14.96 11.78 -10.89
CA GLY A 5 14.87 12.47 -12.19
C GLY A 5 13.73 12.01 -13.10
N ASN A 6 13.27 10.76 -12.94
CA ASN A 6 12.17 10.17 -13.70
C ASN A 6 10.85 10.08 -12.89
N ILE A 7 10.89 10.39 -11.59
CA ILE A 7 9.73 10.33 -10.70
C ILE A 7 9.10 11.72 -10.67
N LYS A 8 7.77 11.79 -10.83
CA LYS A 8 7.02 13.05 -10.88
C LYS A 8 5.62 12.89 -10.29
N PRO A 9 5.02 13.96 -9.72
CA PRO A 9 3.64 13.92 -9.29
C PRO A 9 2.67 13.43 -10.38
N GLY A 10 1.58 12.77 -9.96
CA GLY A 10 0.59 12.15 -10.83
C GLY A 10 0.91 10.71 -11.26
N LEU A 11 2.02 10.14 -10.82
CA LEU A 11 2.27 8.70 -10.98
C LEU A 11 1.24 7.91 -10.17
N VAL A 12 0.71 6.85 -10.78
CA VAL A 12 -0.32 6.01 -10.18
C VAL A 12 0.17 4.59 -9.99
N GLY A 13 -0.29 3.96 -8.91
CA GLY A 13 -0.03 2.57 -8.61
C GLY A 13 -1.30 1.86 -8.19
N THR A 14 -1.31 0.53 -8.31
CA THR A 14 -2.44 -0.28 -7.88
C THR A 14 -1.97 -1.59 -7.28
N ALA A 15 -2.70 -2.08 -6.29
CA ALA A 15 -2.54 -3.41 -5.75
C ALA A 15 -3.91 -4.00 -5.44
N GLN A 16 -4.05 -5.30 -5.56
CA GLN A 16 -5.29 -6.01 -5.24
C GLN A 16 -5.01 -7.30 -4.49
N VAL A 17 -5.96 -7.68 -3.64
CA VAL A 17 -5.91 -8.91 -2.87
C VAL A 17 -7.33 -9.44 -2.64
N GLU A 18 -7.46 -10.75 -2.55
CA GLU A 18 -8.67 -11.38 -2.04
C GLU A 18 -8.51 -11.64 -0.53
N VAL A 19 -9.54 -11.32 0.24
CA VAL A 19 -9.54 -11.53 1.68
C VAL A 19 -9.57 -13.04 1.94
N SER A 20 -8.58 -13.52 2.69
CA SER A 20 -8.43 -14.93 3.05
C SER A 20 -8.09 -15.02 4.53
N GLU A 21 -8.08 -16.23 5.08
CA GLU A 21 -7.68 -16.47 6.47
C GLU A 21 -6.33 -15.84 6.84
N GLN A 22 -5.41 -15.70 5.90
CA GLN A 22 -4.07 -15.16 6.13
C GLN A 22 -4.05 -13.65 6.39
N ASN A 23 -5.10 -12.93 5.98
CA ASN A 23 -5.15 -11.47 6.05
C ASN A 23 -6.34 -10.91 6.83
N THR A 24 -6.94 -11.76 7.68
CA THR A 24 -7.99 -11.35 8.62
C THR A 24 -7.43 -10.62 9.83
N ALA A 25 -8.29 -9.84 10.49
CA ALA A 25 -7.97 -9.13 11.72
C ALA A 25 -7.55 -10.08 12.85
N ILE A 26 -8.14 -11.29 12.92
CA ILE A 26 -7.75 -12.35 13.87
C ILE A 26 -6.32 -12.83 13.59
N THR A 27 -6.03 -13.24 12.35
CA THR A 27 -4.72 -13.79 11.99
C THR A 27 -3.62 -12.74 12.15
N TYR A 28 -3.92 -11.47 11.87
CA TYR A 28 -2.99 -10.37 12.11
C TYR A 28 -2.88 -9.94 13.58
N GLY A 29 -3.77 -10.39 14.47
CA GLY A 29 -3.82 -9.95 15.87
C GLY A 29 -4.30 -8.51 16.07
N SER A 30 -4.98 -7.92 15.07
CA SER A 30 -5.48 -6.54 15.10
C SER A 30 -6.97 -6.43 15.48
N GLY A 31 -7.68 -7.56 15.62
CA GLY A 31 -9.08 -7.61 16.00
C GLY A 31 -9.59 -9.04 16.18
N GLY A 32 -10.84 -9.19 16.61
CA GLY A 32 -11.43 -10.49 16.97
C GLY A 32 -12.40 -11.09 15.95
N ILE A 33 -12.37 -10.65 14.69
CA ILE A 33 -13.37 -11.04 13.67
C ILE A 33 -12.70 -11.39 12.34
N ASN A 34 -13.28 -12.33 11.59
CA ASN A 34 -12.81 -12.79 10.26
C ASN A 34 -13.15 -11.79 9.14
N VAL A 35 -12.56 -10.60 9.25
CA VAL A 35 -12.64 -9.52 8.25
C VAL A 35 -11.25 -9.02 7.94
N TYR A 36 -11.07 -8.40 6.78
CA TYR A 36 -9.78 -7.85 6.35
C TYR A 36 -9.16 -6.96 7.43
N ALA A 37 -7.88 -7.15 7.73
CA ALA A 37 -7.21 -6.46 8.82
C ALA A 37 -6.82 -5.02 8.43
N THR A 38 -6.87 -4.09 9.38
CA THR A 38 -6.25 -2.75 9.21
C THR A 38 -4.77 -2.82 8.82
N PRO A 39 -3.90 -3.62 9.47
CA PRO A 39 -2.51 -3.77 9.02
C PRO A 39 -2.39 -4.37 7.63
N ALA A 40 -3.28 -5.30 7.24
CA ALA A 40 -3.28 -5.83 5.87
C ALA A 40 -3.66 -4.75 4.85
N MET A 41 -4.64 -3.90 5.17
CA MET A 41 -5.04 -2.75 4.35
C MET A 41 -3.87 -1.78 4.16
N ILE A 42 -3.17 -1.42 5.24
CA ILE A 42 -1.98 -0.55 5.16
C ILE A 42 -0.91 -1.18 4.27
N GLY A 43 -0.61 -2.48 4.44
CA GLY A 43 0.34 -3.19 3.60
C GLY A 43 -0.06 -3.21 2.11
N LEU A 44 -1.36 -3.28 1.79
CA LEU A 44 -1.84 -3.18 0.42
C LEU A 44 -1.68 -1.77 -0.15
N MET A 45 -1.93 -0.74 0.66
CA MET A 45 -1.69 0.66 0.29
C MET A 45 -0.20 0.93 0.04
N GLU A 46 0.68 0.42 0.89
CA GLU A 46 2.14 0.50 0.69
C GLU A 46 2.58 -0.23 -0.59
N LYS A 47 2.02 -1.41 -0.87
CA LYS A 47 2.29 -2.14 -2.11
C LYS A 47 1.86 -1.35 -3.35
N ALA A 48 0.69 -0.71 -3.30
CA ALA A 48 0.25 0.17 -4.38
C ALA A 48 1.16 1.40 -4.52
N ALA A 49 1.62 2.00 -3.42
CA ALA A 49 2.56 3.11 -3.43
C ALA A 49 3.91 2.71 -4.07
N LEU A 50 4.50 1.59 -3.64
CA LEU A 50 5.71 1.03 -4.23
C LEU A 50 5.54 0.80 -5.73
N SER A 51 4.43 0.18 -6.15
CA SER A 51 4.17 -0.11 -7.58
C SER A 51 4.14 1.13 -8.47
N SER A 52 3.88 2.33 -7.90
CA SER A 52 3.84 3.59 -8.65
C SER A 52 5.23 4.12 -9.02
N VAL A 53 6.27 3.76 -8.27
CA VAL A 53 7.62 4.31 -8.41
C VAL A 53 8.70 3.26 -8.65
N GLU A 54 8.50 2.00 -8.24
CA GLU A 54 9.48 0.91 -8.36
C GLU A 54 10.05 0.76 -9.78
N PRO A 55 9.26 0.83 -10.88
CA PRO A 55 9.80 0.73 -12.24
C PRO A 55 10.74 1.88 -12.65
N LEU A 56 10.79 2.96 -11.86
CA LEU A 56 11.56 4.17 -12.12
C LEU A 56 12.76 4.31 -11.17
N LEU A 57 12.86 3.43 -10.17
CA LEU A 57 13.99 3.42 -9.24
C LEU A 57 15.22 2.78 -9.89
N PRO A 58 16.44 3.23 -9.55
CA PRO A 58 17.65 2.56 -9.96
C PRO A 58 17.76 1.15 -9.37
N GLU A 59 18.57 0.30 -10.00
CA GLU A 59 18.87 -1.04 -9.50
C GLU A 59 19.42 -0.97 -8.06
N GLY A 60 18.88 -1.82 -7.17
CA GLY A 60 19.27 -1.88 -5.76
C GLY A 60 18.58 -0.86 -4.86
N TYR A 61 17.68 -0.02 -5.38
CA TYR A 61 16.91 0.95 -4.58
C TYR A 61 15.47 0.48 -4.35
N SER A 62 14.89 0.90 -3.23
CA SER A 62 13.48 0.69 -2.89
C SER A 62 12.98 1.83 -2.01
N THR A 63 11.70 1.79 -1.65
CA THR A 63 11.06 2.78 -0.77
C THR A 63 10.78 2.21 0.60
N VAL A 64 10.76 3.07 1.63
CA VAL A 64 10.31 2.71 2.99
C VAL A 64 9.23 3.70 3.42
N GLY A 65 8.08 3.19 3.87
CA GLY A 65 7.02 4.01 4.43
C GLY A 65 7.42 4.57 5.80
N ILE A 66 7.31 5.90 5.98
CA ILE A 66 7.67 6.58 7.24
C ILE A 66 6.46 7.17 7.98
N LYS A 67 5.31 7.28 7.31
CA LYS A 67 4.08 7.84 7.86
C LYS A 67 2.88 7.27 7.12
N VAL A 68 1.87 6.86 7.87
CA VAL A 68 0.56 6.48 7.35
C VAL A 68 -0.52 7.23 8.12
N ASN A 69 -1.58 7.63 7.42
CA ASN A 69 -2.78 8.20 8.02
C ASN A 69 -3.97 7.56 7.29
N VAL A 70 -4.74 6.73 8.00
CA VAL A 70 -5.74 5.87 7.39
C VAL A 70 -7.00 5.81 8.24
N GLU A 71 -8.13 5.65 7.57
CA GLU A 71 -9.41 5.31 8.17
C GLU A 71 -9.88 3.97 7.59
N HIS A 72 -10.24 3.03 8.47
CA HIS A 72 -10.80 1.74 8.07
C HIS A 72 -12.31 1.75 8.35
N VAL A 73 -13.07 2.24 7.36
CA VAL A 73 -14.47 2.65 7.55
C VAL A 73 -15.49 1.54 7.35
N ALA A 74 -15.11 0.44 6.71
CA ALA A 74 -16.01 -0.68 6.43
C ALA A 74 -15.25 -2.00 6.45
N ALA A 75 -15.87 -3.03 7.04
CA ALA A 75 -15.32 -4.38 7.06
C ALA A 75 -15.50 -5.07 5.70
N THR A 76 -14.48 -5.84 5.28
CA THR A 76 -14.57 -6.72 4.11
C THR A 76 -14.42 -8.18 4.56
N PRO A 77 -15.42 -9.06 4.36
CA PRO A 77 -15.35 -10.45 4.77
C PRO A 77 -14.43 -11.28 3.85
N ILE A 78 -14.09 -12.50 4.30
CA ILE A 78 -13.38 -13.51 3.49
C ILE A 78 -14.08 -13.72 2.13
N GLY A 79 -13.28 -13.86 1.07
CA GLY A 79 -13.73 -13.93 -0.33
C GLY A 79 -14.00 -12.56 -0.96
N GLY A 80 -14.03 -11.49 -0.17
CA GLY A 80 -14.10 -10.11 -0.67
C GLY A 80 -12.82 -9.72 -1.42
N LYS A 81 -12.95 -8.85 -2.42
CA LYS A 81 -11.81 -8.32 -3.18
C LYS A 81 -11.53 -6.89 -2.75
N VAL A 82 -10.30 -6.61 -2.34
CA VAL A 82 -9.85 -5.29 -1.92
C VAL A 82 -8.84 -4.78 -2.92
N ARG A 83 -8.97 -3.52 -3.31
CA ARG A 83 -8.07 -2.84 -4.24
C ARG A 83 -7.60 -1.53 -3.62
N ALA A 84 -6.29 -1.32 -3.62
CA ALA A 84 -5.68 -0.05 -3.28
C ALA A 84 -5.25 0.67 -4.56
N HIS A 85 -5.44 1.98 -4.57
CA HIS A 85 -4.99 2.90 -5.60
C HIS A 85 -4.14 3.98 -4.96
N THR A 86 -3.12 4.44 -5.66
CA THR A 86 -2.24 5.51 -5.20
C THR A 86 -2.03 6.56 -6.27
N GLU A 87 -1.72 7.76 -5.82
CA GLU A 87 -1.25 8.87 -6.63
C GLU A 87 -0.08 9.53 -5.89
N LEU A 88 1.04 9.75 -6.58
CA LEU A 88 2.16 10.50 -6.04
C LEU A 88 1.83 12.00 -6.07
N LEU A 89 1.72 12.64 -4.91
CA LEU A 89 1.30 14.04 -4.82
C LEU A 89 2.46 15.04 -4.83
N GLU A 90 3.57 14.69 -4.20
CA GLU A 90 4.71 15.59 -3.97
C GLU A 90 6.02 14.78 -3.91
N ILE A 91 7.14 15.45 -4.20
CA ILE A 91 8.49 14.93 -4.00
C ILE A 91 9.29 15.99 -3.23
N ASP A 92 9.76 15.64 -2.03
CA ASP A 92 10.59 16.48 -1.16
C ASP A 92 11.91 15.76 -0.84
N GLY A 93 12.89 15.94 -1.74
CA GLY A 93 14.17 15.24 -1.65
C GLY A 93 14.02 13.73 -1.88
N LEU A 94 14.10 12.94 -0.80
CA LEU A 94 13.91 11.49 -0.81
C LEU A 94 12.55 11.05 -0.22
N ARG A 95 11.64 12.01 0.02
CA ARG A 95 10.28 11.78 0.51
C ARG A 95 9.25 11.99 -0.60
#